data_AF-A0A2H6N3N7-F1
#
_entry.id   AF-A0A2H6N3N7-F1
#
_cell.length_a   1.000
_cell.length_b   1.000
_cell.length_c   1.000
_cell.angle_alpha   90.00
_cell.angle_beta   90.00
_cell.angle_gamma   90.00
#
_symmetry.space_group_name_H-M   'P 1'
#
loop_
_entity.id
_entity.type
_entity.pdbx_description
1 polymer ?
#
loop_
_entity_poly.entity_id
_entity_poly.type
_entity_poly.pdbx_seq_one_letter_code
_entity_poly.pdbx_strand_id
1 'polypeptide(L)'
;VHGLSQVDGLYFVCNIDNFKFLAKMIQHIPLHLRARYVFCTAPINQKEPFVCTSLLKFARQFSRNEPVMFDWLCRHINWPLVPPKNIKDLVHLEAVHDVLDLYLWLSYRFMDMFPDPGHVRAIQKKLDDIIQIGVLNITRLIQASQVTSEAMGVLAESLSIDDKLPQAEVTEISTNKDMAPGPRRARGPKARSLQSVDAQLGPLAQMKGPLTERLIQQGLLSKEVLKQLE
;
A
#
# COMPACT_ATOMS: atom_id res chain seq x y z
N VAL A 1 24.06 15.39 8.82
CA VAL A 1 23.01 16.20 9.49
C VAL A 1 22.78 15.71 10.93
N HIS A 2 22.58 14.42 11.19
CA HIS A 2 22.37 13.90 12.57
C HIS A 2 23.51 14.15 13.57
N GLY A 3 24.75 14.37 13.13
CA GLY A 3 25.87 14.60 14.05
C GLY A 3 25.94 15.98 14.69
N LEU A 4 25.13 16.95 14.22
CA LEU A 4 25.15 18.34 14.69
C LEU A 4 23.78 18.84 15.19
N SER A 5 22.70 18.09 14.95
CA SER A 5 21.36 18.48 15.38
C SER A 5 21.15 18.13 16.86
N GLN A 6 20.70 19.11 17.66
CA GLN A 6 20.25 18.91 19.04
C GLN A 6 18.72 19.00 19.09
N VAL A 7 18.10 18.12 19.86
CA VAL A 7 16.65 18.10 20.10
C VAL A 7 16.40 17.97 21.60
N ASP A 8 15.36 18.63 22.10
CA ASP A 8 14.94 18.50 23.51
C ASP A 8 14.47 17.07 23.80
N GLY A 9 14.50 16.64 25.07
CA GLY A 9 14.24 15.25 25.48
C GLY A 9 12.84 14.70 25.18
N LEU A 10 11.91 15.53 24.69
CA LEU A 10 10.57 15.12 24.25
C LEU A 10 10.49 14.86 22.74
N TYR A 11 11.56 15.14 21.99
CA TYR A 11 11.62 15.00 20.54
C TYR A 11 12.72 14.03 20.13
N PHE A 12 12.52 13.37 19.00
CA PHE A 12 13.52 12.52 18.36
C PHE A 12 13.60 12.89 16.87
N VAL A 13 14.77 12.70 16.27
CA VAL A 13 14.93 12.89 14.84
C VAL A 13 14.37 11.67 14.12
N CYS A 14 13.44 11.89 13.18
CA CYS A 14 12.84 10.81 12.39
C CYS A 14 13.89 9.99 11.63
N ASN A 15 13.56 8.73 11.34
CA ASN A 15 14.36 7.91 10.46
C ASN A 15 14.37 8.53 9.04
N ILE A 16 15.56 8.67 8.46
CA ILE A 16 15.80 9.19 7.10
C ILE A 16 16.45 8.16 6.17
N ASP A 17 16.39 6.88 6.48
CA ASP A 17 17.08 5.84 5.71
C ASP A 17 16.54 5.72 4.29
N ASN A 18 15.21 5.79 4.11
CA ASN A 18 14.59 5.86 2.78
C ASN A 18 15.11 7.08 2.01
N PHE A 19 15.17 8.25 2.66
CA PHE A 19 15.69 9.46 2.05
C PHE A 19 17.15 9.29 1.59
N LYS A 20 18.01 8.70 2.44
CA LYS A 20 19.42 8.41 2.11
C LYS A 20 19.55 7.43 0.95
N PHE A 21 18.73 6.37 0.93
CA PHE A 21 18.71 5.38 -0.14
C PHE A 21 18.40 6.04 -1.48
N LEU A 22 17.33 6.85 -1.54
CA LEU A 22 16.96 7.58 -2.75
C LEU A 22 18.05 8.57 -3.15
N ALA A 23 18.60 9.33 -2.20
CA ALA A 23 19.67 10.29 -2.46
C ALA A 23 20.89 9.62 -3.10
N LYS A 24 21.29 8.43 -2.62
CA LYS A 24 22.36 7.63 -3.21
C LYS A 24 22.00 7.12 -4.60
N MET A 25 20.76 6.68 -4.81
CA MET A 25 20.28 6.19 -6.10
C MET A 25 20.34 7.27 -7.20
N ILE A 26 19.89 8.49 -6.91
CA ILE A 26 19.85 9.60 -7.88
C ILE A 26 21.09 10.53 -7.83
N GLN A 27 22.14 10.15 -7.10
CA GLN A 27 23.33 11.01 -6.90
C GLN A 27 24.00 11.44 -8.21
N HIS A 28 23.99 10.56 -9.22
CA HIS A 28 24.63 10.76 -10.52
C HIS A 28 23.82 11.63 -11.48
N ILE A 29 22.59 12.01 -11.12
CA ILE A 29 21.72 12.84 -11.95
C ILE A 29 21.93 14.32 -11.58
N PRO A 30 22.16 15.21 -12.57
CA PRO A 30 22.37 16.65 -12.33
C PRO A 30 21.04 17.33 -11.99
N LEU A 31 20.64 17.25 -10.72
CA LEU A 31 19.46 17.94 -10.17
C LEU A 31 19.89 19.04 -9.20
N HIS A 32 19.22 20.19 -9.29
CA HIS A 32 19.33 21.23 -8.28
C HIS A 32 18.84 20.72 -6.91
N LEU A 33 19.37 21.30 -5.83
CA LEU A 33 19.16 20.78 -4.47
C LEU A 33 17.67 20.65 -4.10
N ARG A 34 16.86 21.65 -4.46
CA ARG A 34 15.41 21.63 -4.21
C ARG A 34 14.70 20.46 -4.90
N ALA A 35 14.98 20.19 -6.17
CA ALA A 35 14.37 19.07 -6.88
C ALA A 35 14.85 17.74 -6.28
N ARG A 36 16.15 17.61 -6.04
CA ARG A 36 16.73 16.42 -5.40
C ARG A 36 16.05 16.10 -4.07
N TYR A 37 15.85 17.11 -3.22
CA TYR A 37 15.14 16.95 -1.95
C TYR A 37 13.71 16.43 -2.15
N VAL A 38 12.97 16.98 -3.11
CA VAL A 38 11.61 16.52 -3.42
C VAL A 38 11.61 15.07 -3.90
N PHE A 39 12.48 14.69 -4.85
CA PHE A 39 12.58 13.29 -5.29
C PHE A 39 12.92 12.33 -4.14
N CYS A 40 13.77 12.75 -3.19
CA CYS A 40 14.15 11.92 -2.05
C CYS A 40 13.08 11.84 -0.95
N THR A 41 12.03 12.67 -1.00
CA THR A 41 10.89 12.63 -0.07
C THR A 41 9.66 11.94 -0.67
N ALA A 42 9.78 11.44 -1.91
CA ALA A 42 8.71 10.67 -2.55
C ALA A 42 8.43 9.38 -1.75
N PRO A 43 7.15 9.09 -1.44
CA PRO A 43 6.78 7.89 -0.70
C PRO A 43 6.82 6.70 -1.66
N ILE A 44 7.94 5.97 -1.68
CA ILE A 44 8.09 4.79 -2.54
C ILE A 44 8.51 3.58 -1.73
N ASN A 45 8.07 2.40 -2.18
CA ASN A 45 8.56 1.13 -1.68
C ASN A 45 9.94 0.82 -2.29
N GLN A 46 11.00 1.02 -1.51
CA GLN A 46 12.37 0.75 -1.96
C GLN A 46 12.68 -0.74 -2.20
N LYS A 47 11.80 -1.65 -1.75
CA LYS A 47 11.93 -3.09 -2.02
C LYS A 47 11.51 -3.45 -3.44
N GLU A 48 10.68 -2.64 -4.08
CA GLU A 48 10.21 -2.86 -5.44
C GLU A 48 11.18 -2.27 -6.48
N PRO A 49 11.95 -3.10 -7.21
CA PRO A 49 12.96 -2.61 -8.13
C PRO A 49 12.38 -1.80 -9.30
N PHE A 50 11.15 -2.15 -9.71
CA PHE A 50 10.45 -1.45 -10.78
C PHE A 50 10.11 0.00 -10.39
N VAL A 51 9.66 0.22 -9.15
CA VAL A 51 9.36 1.56 -8.63
C VAL A 51 10.64 2.40 -8.53
N CYS A 52 11.73 1.81 -8.01
CA CYS A 52 13.04 2.47 -7.94
C CYS A 52 13.55 2.87 -9.33
N THR A 53 13.45 1.97 -10.30
CA THR A 53 13.84 2.23 -11.70
C THR A 53 12.98 3.32 -12.33
N SER A 54 11.69 3.36 -12.01
CA SER A 54 10.76 4.39 -12.49
C SER A 54 11.10 5.77 -11.94
N LEU A 55 11.37 5.88 -10.63
CA LEU A 55 11.87 7.13 -10.03
C LEU A 55 13.14 7.61 -10.72
N LEU A 56 14.09 6.70 -10.99
CA LEU A 56 15.33 7.03 -11.67
C LEU A 56 15.08 7.58 -13.08
N LYS A 57 14.16 6.98 -13.85
CA LYS A 57 13.77 7.47 -15.18
C LYS A 57 13.08 8.84 -15.09
N PHE A 58 12.18 9.04 -14.14
CA PHE A 58 11.51 10.33 -13.92
C PHE A 58 12.52 11.43 -13.57
N ALA A 59 13.47 11.15 -12.67
CA ALA A 59 14.53 12.07 -12.31
C ALA A 59 15.43 12.43 -13.51
N ARG A 60 15.70 11.46 -14.41
CA ARG A 60 16.45 11.72 -15.66
C ARG A 60 15.67 12.61 -16.62
N GLN A 61 14.39 12.34 -16.86
CA GLN A 61 13.52 13.20 -17.68
C GLN A 61 13.50 14.62 -17.12
N PHE A 62 13.32 14.74 -15.80
CA PHE A 62 13.33 16.02 -15.10
C PHE A 62 14.65 16.78 -15.31
N SER A 63 15.80 16.11 -15.17
CA SER A 63 17.13 16.75 -15.34
C SER A 63 17.40 17.25 -16.76
N ARG A 64 16.72 16.67 -17.76
CA ARG A 64 16.82 17.07 -19.17
C ARG A 64 15.79 18.13 -19.55
N ASN A 65 14.97 18.56 -18.60
CA ASN A 65 13.82 19.43 -18.86
C ASN A 65 12.86 18.82 -19.91
N GLU A 66 12.74 17.49 -19.91
CA GLU A 66 11.78 16.75 -20.72
C GLU A 66 10.58 16.35 -19.84
N PRO A 67 9.36 16.84 -20.13
CA PRO A 67 8.19 16.47 -19.34
C PRO A 67 7.82 15.00 -19.53
N VAL A 68 7.35 14.38 -18.45
CA VAL A 68 6.85 13.01 -18.43
C VAL A 68 5.38 13.03 -18.89
N MET A 69 5.20 12.98 -20.20
CA MET A 69 3.88 12.97 -20.84
C MET A 69 3.16 11.64 -20.63
N PHE A 70 1.82 11.65 -20.69
CA PHE A 70 0.99 10.45 -20.56
C PHE A 70 1.43 9.31 -21.50
N ASP A 71 1.67 9.60 -22.78
CA ASP A 71 2.10 8.58 -23.76
C ASP A 71 3.46 7.97 -23.44
N TRP A 72 4.35 8.75 -22.83
CA TRP A 72 5.63 8.24 -22.35
C TRP A 72 5.42 7.29 -21.17
N LEU A 73 4.54 7.65 -20.24
CA LEU A 73 4.24 6.82 -19.07
C LEU A 73 3.57 5.50 -19.49
N CYS A 74 2.60 5.55 -20.40
CA CYS A 74 1.93 4.37 -20.95
C CYS A 74 2.91 3.38 -21.58
N ARG A 75 3.91 3.87 -22.34
CA ARG A 75 4.98 3.03 -22.89
C ARG A 75 5.89 2.45 -21.81
N HIS A 76 6.21 3.23 -20.78
CA HIS A 76 7.07 2.78 -19.68
C HIS A 76 6.42 1.70 -18.82
N ILE A 77 5.10 1.73 -18.61
CA ILE A 77 4.35 0.71 -17.85
C ILE A 77 3.78 -0.42 -18.73
N ASN A 78 4.07 -0.42 -20.03
CA ASN A 78 3.54 -1.39 -20.99
C ASN A 78 1.99 -1.44 -21.04
N TRP A 79 1.34 -0.27 -21.02
CA TRP A 79 -0.12 -0.17 -21.17
C TRP A 79 -0.57 -0.55 -22.60
N PRO A 80 -1.69 -1.29 -22.79
CA PRO A 80 -2.68 -1.72 -21.81
C PRO A 80 -2.27 -2.97 -21.01
N LEU A 81 -2.65 -2.98 -19.72
CA LEU A 81 -2.37 -4.08 -18.81
C LEU A 81 -3.42 -5.19 -18.93
N VAL A 82 -2.99 -6.42 -18.65
CA VAL A 82 -3.84 -7.62 -18.71
C VAL A 82 -4.10 -8.16 -17.30
N PRO A 83 -5.22 -8.88 -17.07
CA PRO A 83 -5.47 -9.55 -15.80
C PRO A 83 -4.35 -10.53 -15.42
N PRO A 84 -4.00 -10.61 -14.12
CA PRO A 84 -2.90 -11.45 -13.67
C PRO A 84 -3.25 -12.93 -13.83
N LYS A 85 -2.28 -13.74 -14.27
CA LYS A 85 -2.44 -15.21 -14.41
C LYS A 85 -1.81 -15.97 -13.25
N ASN A 86 -0.87 -15.35 -12.56
CA ASN A 86 -0.18 -15.89 -11.40
C ASN A 86 0.09 -14.77 -10.36
N ILE A 87 0.63 -15.14 -9.20
CA ILE A 87 0.93 -14.18 -8.11
C ILE A 87 2.01 -13.16 -8.50
N LYS A 88 3.02 -13.56 -9.29
CA LYS A 88 4.06 -12.62 -9.74
C LYS A 88 3.47 -11.52 -10.62
N ASP A 89 2.51 -11.87 -11.49
CA ASP A 89 1.80 -10.89 -12.30
C ASP A 89 1.01 -9.90 -11.43
N LEU A 90 0.34 -10.40 -10.37
CA LEU A 90 -0.42 -9.56 -9.45
C LEU A 90 0.49 -8.58 -8.70
N VAL A 91 1.64 -9.05 -8.19
CA VAL A 91 2.66 -8.20 -7.55
C VAL A 91 3.21 -7.17 -8.53
N HIS A 92 3.42 -7.54 -9.80
CA HIS A 92 3.85 -6.59 -10.81
C HIS A 92 2.81 -5.49 -11.07
N LEU A 93 1.52 -5.84 -11.13
CA LEU A 93 0.44 -4.86 -11.28
C LEU A 93 0.39 -3.87 -10.09
N GLU A 94 0.62 -4.35 -8.87
CA GLU A 94 0.76 -3.50 -7.68
C GLU A 94 1.97 -2.55 -7.81
N ALA A 95 3.12 -3.07 -8.24
CA ALA A 95 4.30 -2.22 -8.49
C ALA A 95 4.04 -1.17 -9.59
N VAL A 96 3.24 -1.49 -10.61
CA VAL A 96 2.81 -0.50 -11.61
C VAL A 96 1.89 0.55 -10.99
N HIS A 97 0.96 0.15 -10.12
CA HIS A 97 0.11 1.08 -9.38
C HIS A 97 0.95 2.08 -8.55
N ASP A 98 1.97 1.59 -7.82
CA ASP A 98 2.91 2.45 -7.07
C ASP A 98 3.64 3.46 -7.97
N VAL A 99 3.96 3.09 -9.22
CA VAL A 99 4.57 4.01 -10.18
C VAL A 99 3.60 5.11 -10.63
N LEU A 100 2.30 4.79 -10.76
CA LEU A 100 1.27 5.79 -11.05
C LEU A 100 1.09 6.75 -9.87
N ASP A 101 1.07 6.24 -8.64
CA ASP A 101 1.03 7.07 -7.43
C ASP A 101 2.26 7.98 -7.32
N LEU A 102 3.44 7.46 -7.64
CA LEU A 102 4.66 8.25 -7.70
C LEU A 102 4.55 9.39 -8.74
N TYR A 103 4.02 9.11 -9.93
CA TYR A 103 3.77 10.13 -10.95
C TYR A 103 2.84 11.22 -10.40
N LEU A 104 1.70 10.82 -9.80
CA LEU A 104 0.73 11.75 -9.25
C LEU A 104 1.33 12.58 -8.12
N TRP A 105 2.11 11.96 -7.23
CA TRP A 105 2.78 12.66 -6.13
C TRP A 105 3.74 13.75 -6.64
N LEU A 106 4.47 13.46 -7.72
CA LEU A 106 5.37 14.42 -8.37
C LEU A 106 4.59 15.50 -9.12
N SER A 107 3.42 15.20 -9.70
CA SER A 107 2.59 16.18 -10.41
C SER A 107 2.12 17.34 -9.53
N TYR A 108 1.89 17.12 -8.23
CA TYR A 108 1.55 18.18 -7.29
C TYR A 108 2.71 19.15 -6.99
N ARG A 109 3.95 18.79 -7.35
CA ARG A 109 5.17 19.55 -7.01
C ARG A 109 5.87 20.10 -8.24
N PHE A 110 5.70 19.44 -9.38
CA PHE A 110 6.34 19.75 -10.65
C PHE A 110 5.31 19.70 -11.78
N MET A 111 4.32 20.58 -11.72
CA MET A 111 3.16 20.58 -12.64
C MET A 111 3.57 20.65 -14.12
N ASP A 112 4.61 21.44 -14.45
CA ASP A 112 5.09 21.59 -15.82
C ASP A 112 5.81 20.34 -16.34
N MET A 113 6.37 19.52 -15.45
CA MET A 113 7.12 18.30 -15.80
C MET A 113 6.26 17.04 -15.76
N PHE A 114 5.10 17.10 -15.10
CA PHE A 114 4.16 15.99 -14.95
C PHE A 114 2.73 16.51 -15.24
N PRO A 115 2.43 16.86 -16.50
CA PRO A 115 1.26 17.66 -16.85
C PRO A 115 -0.07 16.88 -16.91
N ASP A 116 -0.05 15.55 -16.85
CA ASP A 116 -1.20 14.69 -17.17
C ASP A 116 -1.84 13.95 -15.97
N PRO A 117 -2.02 14.54 -14.78
CA PRO A 117 -2.51 13.77 -13.63
C PRO A 117 -3.96 13.29 -13.79
N GLY A 118 -4.76 13.95 -14.65
CA GLY A 118 -6.12 13.51 -14.99
C GLY A 118 -6.13 12.19 -15.77
N HIS A 119 -5.32 12.09 -16.83
CA HIS A 119 -5.17 10.88 -17.63
C HIS A 119 -4.57 9.74 -16.79
N VAL A 120 -3.58 10.04 -15.95
CA VAL A 120 -2.95 9.05 -15.06
C VAL A 120 -3.94 8.49 -14.04
N ARG A 121 -4.77 9.33 -13.40
CA ARG A 121 -5.85 8.85 -12.52
C ARG A 121 -6.86 7.96 -13.23
N ALA A 122 -7.16 8.24 -14.50
CA ALA A 122 -8.10 7.42 -15.26
C ALA A 122 -7.56 6.00 -15.54
N ILE A 123 -6.27 5.86 -15.88
CA ILE A 123 -5.66 4.54 -16.05
C ILE A 123 -5.39 3.84 -14.71
N GLN A 124 -5.09 4.60 -13.65
CA GLN A 124 -4.93 4.05 -12.31
C GLN A 124 -6.22 3.37 -11.84
N LYS A 125 -7.37 4.03 -12.02
CA LYS A 125 -8.67 3.42 -11.70
C LYS A 125 -8.92 2.13 -12.49
N LYS A 126 -8.58 2.11 -13.79
CA LYS A 126 -8.70 0.89 -14.60
C LYS A 126 -7.77 -0.22 -14.13
N LEU A 127 -6.57 0.14 -13.67
CA LEU A 127 -5.62 -0.81 -13.07
C LEU A 127 -6.14 -1.36 -11.75
N ASP A 128 -6.75 -0.53 -10.90
CA ASP A 128 -7.39 -0.98 -9.66
C ASP A 128 -8.48 -2.02 -9.93
N ASP A 129 -9.31 -1.81 -10.95
CA ASP A 129 -10.32 -2.79 -11.37
C ASP A 129 -9.66 -4.14 -11.78
N ILE A 130 -8.53 -4.10 -12.48
CA ILE A 130 -7.77 -5.30 -12.88
C ILE A 130 -7.17 -6.01 -11.66
N ILE A 131 -6.56 -5.25 -10.73
CA ILE A 131 -6.01 -5.78 -9.49
C ILE A 131 -7.13 -6.40 -8.64
N GLN A 132 -8.28 -5.75 -8.54
CA GLN A 132 -9.44 -6.26 -7.81
C GLN A 132 -9.89 -7.61 -8.36
N ILE A 133 -9.96 -7.78 -9.69
CA ILE A 133 -10.26 -9.09 -10.31
C ILE A 133 -9.21 -10.14 -9.93
N GLY A 134 -7.92 -9.76 -9.90
CA GLY A 134 -6.83 -10.64 -9.48
C GLY A 134 -6.96 -11.08 -8.02
N VAL A 135 -7.18 -10.14 -7.11
CA VAL A 135 -7.34 -10.39 -5.66
C VAL A 135 -8.57 -11.25 -5.38
N LEU A 136 -9.70 -11.01 -6.05
CA LEU A 136 -10.90 -11.85 -5.92
C LEU A 136 -10.65 -13.31 -6.36
N ASN A 137 -9.66 -13.54 -7.23
CA ASN A 137 -9.28 -14.86 -7.73
C ASN A 137 -7.96 -15.36 -7.12
N ILE A 138 -7.50 -14.80 -5.98
CA ILE A 138 -6.14 -15.06 -5.45
C ILE A 138 -5.84 -16.54 -5.22
N THR A 139 -6.83 -17.33 -4.80
CA THR A 139 -6.68 -18.79 -4.60
C THR A 139 -6.29 -19.50 -5.91
N ARG A 140 -6.87 -19.11 -7.05
CA ARG A 140 -6.52 -19.64 -8.38
C ARG A 140 -5.12 -19.20 -8.81
N LEU A 141 -4.75 -17.96 -8.51
CA LEU A 141 -3.42 -17.42 -8.83
C LEU A 141 -2.31 -18.15 -8.06
N ILE A 142 -2.55 -18.49 -6.79
CA ILE A 142 -1.62 -19.27 -5.96
C ILE A 142 -1.43 -20.67 -6.57
N GLN A 143 -2.53 -21.36 -6.91
CA GLN A 143 -2.47 -22.68 -7.53
C GLN A 143 -1.69 -22.66 -8.86
N ALA A 144 -1.96 -21.68 -9.73
CA ALA A 144 -1.23 -21.52 -10.99
C ALA A 144 0.27 -21.25 -10.78
N SER A 145 0.64 -20.56 -9.70
CA SER A 145 2.04 -20.28 -9.34
C SER A 145 2.79 -21.52 -8.83
N GLN A 146 2.11 -22.44 -8.14
CA GLN A 146 2.69 -23.70 -7.68
C GLN A 146 2.95 -24.65 -8.84
N VAL A 147 1.95 -24.85 -9.72
CA VAL A 147 2.05 -25.73 -10.90
C VAL A 147 3.16 -25.28 -11.84
N THR A 148 3.32 -23.97 -12.04
CA THR A 148 4.41 -23.43 -12.89
C THR A 148 5.79 -23.65 -12.26
N SER A 149 5.90 -23.64 -10.94
CA SER A 149 7.17 -23.89 -10.24
C SER A 149 7.56 -25.37 -10.26
N GLU A 150 6.58 -26.27 -10.15
CA GLU A 150 6.78 -27.72 -10.23
C GLU A 150 7.10 -28.18 -11.65
N ALA A 151 6.43 -27.64 -12.67
CA ALA A 151 6.70 -27.96 -14.08
C ALA A 151 8.09 -27.50 -14.57
N MET A 152 8.73 -26.54 -13.88
CA MET A 152 10.05 -26.02 -14.21
C MET A 152 11.20 -26.69 -13.44
N GLY A 153 10.93 -27.69 -12.60
CA GLY A 153 11.97 -28.49 -11.93
C GLY A 153 12.91 -27.68 -11.02
N VAL A 154 12.42 -26.60 -10.39
CA VAL A 154 13.21 -25.82 -9.43
C VAL A 154 12.83 -26.24 -8.02
N LEU A 155 13.80 -26.77 -7.27
CA LEU A 155 13.68 -27.05 -5.83
C LEU A 155 13.32 -25.74 -5.12
N ALA A 156 12.06 -25.64 -4.68
CA ALA A 156 11.59 -24.50 -3.92
C ALA A 156 12.24 -24.51 -2.54
N GLU A 157 13.15 -23.56 -2.32
CA GLU A 157 13.52 -23.14 -0.97
C GLU A 157 12.27 -22.54 -0.33
N SER A 158 11.81 -23.24 0.70
CA SER A 158 10.59 -22.97 1.46
C SER A 158 10.58 -21.53 1.97
N LEU A 159 9.60 -20.74 1.52
CA LEU A 159 9.24 -19.48 2.15
C LEU A 159 8.52 -19.79 3.48
N SER A 160 9.29 -19.86 4.56
CA SER A 160 8.75 -19.88 5.93
C SER A 160 8.20 -18.51 6.28
N ILE A 161 6.89 -18.46 6.54
CA ILE A 161 6.23 -17.31 7.18
C ILE A 161 6.57 -17.41 8.67
N ASP A 162 7.55 -16.63 9.12
CA ASP A 162 7.88 -16.47 10.54
C ASP A 162 6.78 -15.69 11.25
N ASP A 163 5.84 -16.41 11.87
CA ASP A 163 4.91 -15.87 12.86
C ASP A 163 5.55 -15.98 14.25
N LYS A 164 6.39 -14.99 14.62
CA LYS A 164 6.86 -14.82 15.99
C LYS A 164 6.80 -13.35 16.43
N LEU A 165 5.75 -13.07 17.18
CA LEU A 165 5.55 -11.88 18.01
C LEU A 165 6.67 -11.79 19.08
N PRO A 166 7.40 -10.68 19.23
CA PRO A 166 8.36 -10.53 20.33
C PRO A 166 7.63 -10.28 21.66
N GLN A 167 7.94 -11.11 22.65
CA GLN A 167 7.55 -10.92 24.04
C GLN A 167 8.28 -9.70 24.62
N ALA A 168 7.53 -8.81 25.26
CA ALA A 168 8.09 -7.69 26.00
C ALA A 168 8.72 -8.20 27.30
N GLU A 169 10.02 -7.96 27.47
CA GLU A 169 10.71 -8.12 28.74
C GLU A 169 10.26 -7.03 29.72
N VAL A 170 9.69 -7.49 30.83
CA VAL A 170 9.37 -6.69 32.01
C VAL A 170 10.66 -6.49 32.78
N THR A 171 11.11 -5.24 32.91
CA THR A 171 12.07 -4.84 33.95
C THR A 171 11.41 -3.80 34.84
N GLU A 172 11.25 -4.18 36.10
CA GLU A 172 10.78 -3.36 37.21
C GLU A 172 11.68 -2.13 37.40
N ILE A 173 11.12 -0.99 37.85
CA ILE A 173 11.64 -0.16 38.95
C ILE A 173 10.56 0.87 39.36
N SER A 174 10.13 0.69 40.61
CA SER A 174 9.80 1.66 41.66
C SER A 174 8.72 2.74 41.50
N THR A 175 7.70 2.54 42.32
CA THR A 175 6.75 3.48 42.94
C THR A 175 7.35 4.83 43.33
N ASN A 176 6.64 5.91 42.99
CA ASN A 176 6.40 7.04 43.89
C ASN A 176 5.05 7.70 43.58
N LYS A 177 4.40 8.10 44.67
CA LYS A 177 3.00 8.50 44.81
C LYS A 177 2.84 10.01 44.67
N ASP A 178 1.62 10.44 44.37
CA ASP A 178 1.02 11.77 44.56
C ASP A 178 1.19 12.82 43.43
N MET A 179 0.13 13.01 42.62
CA MET A 179 -0.62 14.29 42.53
C MET A 179 -1.94 14.11 41.74
N ALA A 180 -3.00 14.75 42.23
CA ALA A 180 -4.42 14.67 41.84
C ALA A 180 -4.81 15.24 40.43
N PRO A 181 -6.06 15.01 39.95
CA PRO A 181 -6.42 15.02 38.53
C PRO A 181 -6.97 16.35 38.01
N GLY A 182 -6.62 16.70 36.76
CA GLY A 182 -7.17 17.82 35.99
C GLY A 182 -7.64 17.39 34.59
N PRO A 183 -8.57 18.13 33.94
CA PRO A 183 -9.66 17.51 33.17
C PRO A 183 -9.32 17.18 31.71
N ARG A 184 -9.84 16.03 31.28
CA ARG A 184 -9.90 15.55 29.90
C ARG A 184 -10.72 16.51 29.03
N ARG A 185 -10.11 17.09 28.00
CA ARG A 185 -10.84 17.76 26.92
C ARG A 185 -11.10 16.77 25.79
N ALA A 186 -12.32 16.23 25.77
CA ALA A 186 -12.93 15.61 24.61
C ALA A 186 -13.13 16.67 23.52
N ARG A 187 -12.71 16.37 22.29
CA ARG A 187 -13.01 17.20 21.13
C ARG A 187 -13.43 16.31 19.95
N GLY A 188 -14.67 15.84 20.02
CA GLY A 188 -15.50 15.64 18.84
C GLY A 188 -16.19 16.97 18.50
N PRO A 189 -16.43 17.25 17.22
CA PRO A 189 -17.82 17.26 16.71
C PRO A 189 -17.87 16.70 15.27
N LYS A 190 -18.97 16.26 14.67
CA LYS A 190 -20.40 16.16 14.99
C LYS A 190 -20.99 15.23 13.92
N ALA A 191 -21.76 14.23 14.33
CA ALA A 191 -22.70 13.55 13.46
C ALA A 191 -23.79 14.54 13.02
N ARG A 192 -24.20 14.46 11.75
CA ARG A 192 -25.35 15.16 11.19
C ARG A 192 -26.41 14.11 10.85
N SER A 193 -27.51 14.12 11.59
CA SER A 193 -28.71 13.32 11.33
C SER A 193 -29.81 14.17 10.67
N LEU A 194 -30.80 13.45 10.12
CA LEU A 194 -32.09 13.88 9.54
C LEU A 194 -31.99 14.23 8.03
N GLN A 195 -32.75 13.60 7.12
CA GLN A 195 -34.12 13.09 7.22
C GLN A 195 -34.43 11.99 6.20
N SER A 196 -35.43 11.19 6.56
CA SER A 196 -36.14 10.11 5.88
C SER A 196 -36.97 10.55 4.67
N VAL A 197 -37.00 9.71 3.62
CA VAL A 197 -38.15 9.59 2.70
C VAL A 197 -38.30 8.10 2.35
N ASP A 198 -39.51 7.58 2.58
CA ASP A 198 -39.93 6.19 2.38
C ASP A 198 -40.35 5.89 0.92
N ALA A 199 -40.50 4.57 0.66
CA ALA A 199 -41.18 3.88 -0.46
C ALA A 199 -40.34 3.66 -1.74
N GLN A 200 -40.16 2.46 -2.31
CA GLN A 200 -40.81 1.14 -2.22
C GLN A 200 -39.89 0.11 -2.90
N LEU A 201 -39.71 -1.12 -2.37
CA LEU A 201 -39.47 -2.37 -3.14
C LEU A 201 -39.26 -3.60 -2.21
N GLY A 202 -40.23 -4.54 -2.24
CA GLY A 202 -40.07 -6.01 -2.23
C GLY A 202 -39.42 -6.78 -1.05
N PRO A 203 -39.90 -7.99 -0.68
CA PRO A 203 -39.62 -8.60 0.62
C PRO A 203 -38.38 -9.51 0.60
N LEU A 204 -37.30 -9.10 1.28
CA LEU A 204 -36.32 -10.03 1.84
C LEU A 204 -36.14 -9.69 3.32
N ALA A 205 -36.94 -10.38 4.13
CA ALA A 205 -37.02 -10.19 5.55
C ALA A 205 -35.66 -10.39 6.24
N GLN A 206 -35.40 -9.47 7.17
CA GLN A 206 -34.35 -9.48 8.17
C GLN A 206 -34.09 -10.88 8.75
N MET A 207 -32.90 -11.43 8.51
CA MET A 207 -32.40 -12.60 9.23
C MET A 207 -31.33 -12.13 10.21
N LYS A 208 -31.68 -11.88 11.48
CA LYS A 208 -30.73 -11.59 12.58
C LYS A 208 -30.37 -12.91 13.28
N GLY A 209 -29.08 -13.19 13.47
CA GLY A 209 -28.58 -14.37 14.19
C GLY A 209 -27.05 -14.51 14.09
N PRO A 210 -26.41 -15.28 14.99
CA PRO A 210 -24.97 -15.55 14.94
C PRO A 210 -24.56 -16.24 13.64
N LEU A 211 -23.37 -15.92 13.15
CA LEU A 211 -22.88 -16.28 11.81
C LEU A 211 -22.82 -17.80 11.58
N THR A 212 -22.54 -18.57 12.63
CA THR A 212 -22.48 -20.03 12.63
C THR A 212 -23.82 -20.68 12.27
N GLU A 213 -24.93 -20.17 12.80
CA GLU A 213 -26.27 -20.69 12.46
C GLU A 213 -26.63 -20.41 11.00
N ARG A 214 -26.20 -19.26 10.47
CA ARG A 214 -26.41 -18.92 9.04
C ARG A 214 -25.68 -19.88 8.12
N LEU A 215 -24.44 -20.22 8.44
CA LEU A 215 -23.62 -21.12 7.62
C LEU A 215 -24.15 -22.56 7.65
N ILE A 216 -24.71 -23.00 8.78
CA ILE A 216 -25.38 -24.30 8.89
C ILE A 216 -26.68 -24.31 8.07
N GLN A 217 -27.49 -23.24 8.15
CA GLN A 217 -28.76 -23.15 7.43
C GLN A 217 -28.58 -23.06 5.91
N GLN A 218 -27.47 -22.47 5.44
CA GLN A 218 -27.11 -22.42 4.02
C GLN A 218 -26.44 -23.72 3.52
N GLY A 219 -26.26 -24.73 4.37
CA GLY A 219 -25.60 -25.99 4.01
C GLY A 219 -24.11 -25.86 3.74
N LEU A 220 -23.51 -24.71 4.09
CA LEU A 220 -22.09 -24.40 3.88
C LEU A 220 -21.22 -24.89 5.05
N LEU A 221 -21.83 -25.36 6.15
CA LEU A 221 -21.15 -25.87 7.34
C LEU A 221 -21.92 -27.04 7.95
N SER A 222 -21.32 -28.22 8.01
CA SER A 222 -21.91 -29.38 8.68
C SER A 222 -21.65 -29.31 10.19
N LYS A 223 -22.64 -29.76 10.98
CA LYS A 223 -22.55 -29.83 12.45
C LYS A 223 -21.41 -30.74 12.94
N GLU A 224 -20.94 -31.67 12.11
CA GLU A 224 -19.78 -32.52 12.40
C GLU A 224 -18.46 -31.74 12.42
N VAL A 225 -18.30 -30.74 11.56
CA VAL A 225 -17.07 -29.93 11.48
C VAL A 225 -16.91 -29.05 12.72
N LEU A 226 -18.03 -28.58 13.29
CA LEU A 226 -18.02 -27.81 14.53
C LEU A 226 -17.60 -28.62 15.76
N LYS A 227 -17.90 -29.93 15.79
CA LYS A 227 -17.51 -30.81 16.90
C LYS A 227 -16.03 -31.18 16.90
N GLN A 228 -15.31 -30.96 15.81
CA GLN A 228 -13.86 -31.21 15.73
C GLN A 228 -13.01 -30.01 16.16
N LEU A 229 -13.65 -28.88 16.49
CA LEU A 229 -13.01 -27.61 16.84
C LEU A 229 -13.20 -27.23 18.32
N GLU A 230 -13.87 -28.06 19.11
CA GLU A 230 -13.84 -28.05 20.59
C GLU A 230 -12.76 -29.01 21.11
#